data_AF-A0A950V3E6-F1
#
_entry.id   AF-A0A950V3E6-F1
#
_cell.length_a   1.000
_cell.length_b   1.000
_cell.length_c   1.000
_cell.angle_alpha   90.00
_cell.angle_beta   90.00
_cell.angle_gamma   90.00
#
_symmetry.space_group_name_H-M   'P 1'
#
loop_
_entity.id
_entity.type
_entity.pdbx_description
1 polymer ?
#
loop_
_entity_poly.entity_id
_entity_poly.type
_entity_poly.pdbx_seq_one_letter_code
_entity_poly.pdbx_strand_id
1 'polypeptide(L)'
;MRKIGARAWTDLTHGSVDPTRAYRVPLPSGRSIDVFFYDGPISRAIAFERLLEKGENLVNRLMGAFSAERTWPQMVHIATDGETYGHHHRYGDMALAYALSQIDSEELAKLTNYGEFLEKFPPTHEVEVVENSSWSCAHGIERWRSNCGCNSGARGSWNQAWRAPLRESLDWLRDTLSPLFERHASELLRDPWMARNNYIEILLDRSDQTVSDFLARHAVRELNDQEKTRVLKLLEIQRQLMLMYTSCGWFFDELSGIETVQVIQYAGRAIQLAEQVFGEPFEAPFLDRLEAAKSNIPELQDGRRIYERFVKPAAMDLYKVAAHYAISSLFENGLQETKTYCYDIDYEDYKSYVAGKARLVMGWVRVTSDVTLESERLSFAILHLGDHNLNGGIRAFPGNEAYGKMIDELTSAFKKADFTETIRAMDRHFGLSTYTLKSLFKDEQRKILNSILESTLSDAEQVLRQIYENNGPLMRFLADLMVPMPKALLAAAEFSLNLSLREALQADELDKERILMLVGEARELRIPLDTAGLGFAVQKNLTRMMEQLWADPEDVELLSQMENAIQLVKQLPFEVNLWYVQNNYYELVQRVYPEQKIKAEAGEEPAAAWIKPFLALGEKLDVKAGETASR
;
A
#
# COMPACT_ATOMS: atom_id res chain seq x y z
N MET A 1 33.54 -12.31 -23.63
CA MET A 1 33.27 -13.76 -23.58
C MET A 1 34.44 -14.58 -24.11
N ARG A 2 34.71 -15.76 -23.56
CA ARG A 2 35.59 -16.78 -24.14
C ARG A 2 35.08 -18.18 -23.80
N LYS A 3 35.49 -19.21 -24.54
CA LYS A 3 35.27 -20.61 -24.11
C LYS A 3 36.16 -20.90 -22.91
N ILE A 4 35.68 -21.67 -21.93
CA ILE A 4 36.49 -22.07 -20.77
C ILE A 4 37.77 -22.78 -21.26
N GLY A 5 38.91 -22.34 -20.74
CA GLY A 5 40.24 -22.82 -21.14
C GLY A 5 40.83 -22.15 -22.39
N ALA A 6 40.06 -21.34 -23.12
CA ALA A 6 40.58 -20.53 -24.22
C ALA A 6 41.27 -19.25 -23.69
N ARG A 7 42.18 -18.68 -24.49
CA ARG A 7 42.90 -17.44 -24.13
C ARG A 7 42.27 -16.17 -24.70
N ALA A 8 41.68 -16.25 -25.89
CA ALA A 8 41.15 -15.09 -26.61
C ALA A 8 39.75 -14.69 -26.09
N TRP A 9 39.57 -13.39 -25.84
CA TRP A 9 38.29 -12.80 -25.47
C TRP A 9 37.62 -12.16 -26.68
N THR A 10 36.30 -12.30 -26.75
CA THR A 10 35.39 -11.67 -27.72
C THR A 10 34.51 -10.65 -27.00
N ASP A 11 34.44 -9.43 -27.50
CA ASP A 11 33.56 -8.38 -26.98
C ASP A 11 32.10 -8.61 -27.40
N LEU A 12 31.16 -8.34 -26.50
CA LEU A 12 29.71 -8.52 -26.69
C LEU A 12 28.87 -7.27 -26.34
N THR A 13 29.50 -6.10 -26.17
CA THR A 13 28.88 -4.86 -25.64
C THR A 13 27.73 -4.25 -26.46
N HIS A 14 27.32 -4.85 -27.58
CA HIS A 14 26.23 -4.38 -28.45
C HIS A 14 25.07 -5.39 -28.59
N GLY A 15 24.74 -6.12 -27.52
CA GLY A 15 23.56 -7.01 -27.49
C GLY A 15 23.76 -8.34 -28.22
N SER A 16 25.02 -8.77 -28.38
CA SER A 16 25.38 -10.02 -29.05
C SER A 16 25.58 -11.19 -28.09
N VAL A 17 25.26 -11.02 -26.80
CA VAL A 17 25.27 -12.13 -25.84
C VAL A 17 24.09 -13.05 -26.12
N ASP A 18 24.35 -14.35 -26.23
CA ASP A 18 23.30 -15.35 -26.42
C ASP A 18 22.59 -15.60 -25.08
N PRO A 19 21.31 -15.21 -24.91
CA PRO A 19 20.60 -15.34 -23.65
C PRO A 19 20.17 -16.78 -23.35
N THR A 20 20.36 -17.72 -24.29
CA THR A 20 19.83 -19.08 -24.18
C THR A 20 20.70 -20.04 -23.35
N ARG A 21 21.77 -19.55 -22.71
CA ARG A 21 22.75 -20.38 -22.00
C ARG A 21 23.28 -19.72 -20.73
N ALA A 22 23.89 -20.55 -19.88
CA ALA A 22 24.62 -20.10 -18.71
C ALA A 22 26.07 -19.72 -19.05
N TYR A 23 26.61 -18.73 -18.34
CA TYR A 23 28.00 -18.29 -18.42
C TYR A 23 28.64 -18.28 -17.04
N ARG A 24 29.97 -18.32 -17.00
CA ARG A 24 30.75 -18.18 -15.76
C ARG A 24 31.44 -16.82 -15.68
N VAL A 25 31.30 -16.13 -14.57
CA VAL A 25 32.06 -14.92 -14.26
C VAL A 25 33.19 -15.29 -13.29
N PRO A 26 34.46 -15.27 -13.72
CA PRO A 26 35.58 -15.39 -12.80
C PRO A 26 35.72 -14.10 -11.97
N LEU A 27 35.92 -14.25 -10.66
CA LEU A 27 36.08 -13.11 -9.74
C LEU A 27 37.55 -12.91 -9.36
N PRO A 28 37.96 -11.67 -9.03
CA PRO A 28 39.32 -11.38 -8.56
C PRO A 28 39.75 -12.21 -7.34
N SER A 29 38.79 -12.68 -6.53
CA SER A 29 39.07 -13.51 -5.36
C SER A 29 39.44 -14.98 -5.70
N GLY A 30 39.49 -15.35 -6.98
CA GLY A 30 39.65 -16.74 -7.44
C GLY A 30 38.38 -17.60 -7.32
N ARG A 31 37.26 -17.02 -6.89
CA ARG A 31 35.94 -17.64 -6.92
C ARG A 31 35.25 -17.35 -8.26
N SER A 32 34.09 -17.95 -8.50
CA SER A 32 33.28 -17.68 -9.68
C SER A 32 31.79 -17.64 -9.34
N ILE A 33 31.01 -16.95 -10.17
CA ILE A 33 29.55 -16.95 -10.13
C ILE A 33 29.04 -17.35 -11.52
N ASP A 34 28.03 -18.21 -11.57
CA ASP A 34 27.36 -18.54 -12.83
C ASP A 34 26.21 -17.56 -13.06
N VAL A 35 26.08 -17.05 -14.29
CA VAL A 35 25.17 -15.97 -14.66
C VAL A 35 24.35 -16.33 -15.90
N PHE A 36 23.16 -15.75 -15.97
CA PHE A 36 22.23 -15.83 -17.10
C PHE A 36 21.87 -14.43 -17.57
N PHE A 37 21.78 -14.24 -18.88
CA PHE A 37 21.35 -12.98 -19.49
C PHE A 37 19.94 -13.17 -20.01
N TYR A 38 18.99 -12.41 -19.49
CA TYR A 38 17.59 -12.50 -19.92
C TYR A 38 17.42 -12.03 -21.37
N ASP A 39 16.38 -12.53 -22.04
CA ASP A 39 16.00 -12.05 -23.35
C ASP A 39 15.37 -10.65 -23.25
N GLY A 40 16.19 -9.62 -23.52
CA GLY A 40 15.81 -8.22 -23.47
C GLY A 40 14.63 -7.86 -24.40
N PRO A 41 14.67 -8.23 -25.69
CA PRO A 41 13.56 -7.99 -26.62
C PRO A 41 12.22 -8.58 -26.15
N ILE A 42 12.19 -9.82 -25.66
CA ILE A 42 10.93 -10.43 -25.17
C ILE A 42 10.48 -9.74 -23.88
N SER A 43 11.40 -9.48 -22.94
CA SER A 43 11.08 -8.81 -21.68
C SER A 43 10.49 -7.41 -21.90
N ARG A 44 11.04 -6.65 -22.87
CA ARG A 44 10.48 -5.36 -23.31
C ARG A 44 9.10 -5.53 -23.93
N ALA A 45 8.90 -6.53 -24.79
CA ALA A 45 7.62 -6.75 -25.46
C ALA A 45 6.50 -7.08 -24.46
N ILE A 46 6.83 -7.84 -23.42
CA ILE A 46 5.93 -8.11 -22.29
C ILE A 46 5.58 -6.82 -21.56
N ALA A 47 6.58 -6.01 -21.21
CA ALA A 47 6.36 -4.80 -20.42
C ALA A 47 5.63 -3.70 -21.20
N PHE A 48 5.89 -3.53 -22.51
CA PHE A 48 5.50 -2.32 -23.25
C PHE A 48 4.77 -2.55 -24.58
N GLU A 49 4.70 -3.78 -25.10
CA GLU A 49 4.19 -4.06 -26.45
C GLU A 49 2.96 -4.99 -26.44
N ARG A 50 2.21 -5.00 -25.33
CA ARG A 50 0.91 -5.69 -25.20
C ARG A 50 0.94 -7.19 -25.49
N LEU A 51 2.10 -7.83 -25.30
CA LEU A 51 2.25 -9.26 -25.56
C LEU A 51 1.32 -10.11 -24.67
N LEU A 52 0.94 -9.60 -23.51
CA LEU A 52 0.05 -10.26 -22.54
C LEU A 52 -1.45 -10.12 -22.85
N GLU A 53 -1.86 -9.49 -23.96
CA GLU A 53 -3.29 -9.43 -24.32
C GLU A 53 -3.89 -10.81 -24.61
N LYS A 54 -3.07 -11.78 -25.05
CA LYS A 54 -3.45 -13.18 -25.30
C LYS A 54 -2.32 -14.13 -24.92
N GLY A 55 -2.64 -15.23 -24.24
CA GLY A 55 -1.64 -16.20 -23.81
C GLY A 55 -0.90 -16.86 -24.99
N GLU A 56 -1.59 -17.10 -26.10
CA GLU A 56 -1.01 -17.67 -27.33
C GLU A 56 0.10 -16.78 -27.91
N ASN A 57 -0.04 -15.45 -27.80
CA ASN A 57 0.99 -14.52 -28.26
C ASN A 57 2.28 -14.71 -27.44
N LEU A 58 2.15 -14.88 -26.12
CA LEU A 58 3.27 -15.13 -25.23
C LEU A 58 3.93 -16.48 -25.54
N VAL A 59 3.15 -17.56 -25.71
CA VAL A 59 3.67 -18.89 -26.09
C VAL A 59 4.45 -18.81 -27.39
N ASN A 60 3.84 -18.26 -28.45
CA ASN A 60 4.48 -18.13 -29.76
C ASN A 60 5.78 -17.33 -29.68
N ARG A 61 5.80 -16.25 -28.89
CA ARG A 61 6.98 -15.40 -28.73
C ARG A 61 8.11 -16.10 -27.98
N LEU A 62 7.80 -16.86 -26.93
CA LEU A 62 8.79 -17.63 -26.17
C LEU A 62 9.34 -18.80 -26.98
N MET A 63 8.47 -19.56 -27.64
CA MET A 63 8.87 -20.71 -28.46
C MET A 63 9.70 -20.27 -29.67
N GLY A 64 9.41 -19.11 -30.25
CA GLY A 64 10.18 -18.52 -31.35
C GLY A 64 11.62 -18.11 -30.98
N ALA A 65 11.98 -18.08 -29.69
CA ALA A 65 13.35 -17.78 -29.26
C ALA A 65 14.28 -19.01 -29.32
N PHE A 66 13.72 -20.22 -29.32
CA PHE A 66 14.47 -21.44 -29.57
C PHE A 66 14.89 -21.52 -31.04
N SER A 67 16.06 -22.11 -31.30
CA SER A 67 16.56 -22.34 -32.66
C SER A 67 17.09 -23.75 -32.82
N ALA A 68 16.67 -24.44 -33.88
CA ALA A 68 17.18 -25.76 -34.24
C ALA A 68 18.64 -25.74 -34.72
N GLU A 69 19.17 -24.57 -35.10
CA GLU A 69 20.56 -24.42 -35.55
C GLU A 69 21.56 -24.43 -34.39
N ARG A 70 21.09 -24.17 -33.16
CA ARG A 70 21.94 -24.15 -31.97
C ARG A 70 22.19 -25.58 -31.50
N THR A 71 23.46 -25.97 -31.41
CA THR A 71 23.88 -27.33 -31.05
C THR A 71 24.09 -27.53 -29.54
N TRP A 72 23.58 -26.63 -28.71
CA TRP A 72 23.69 -26.69 -27.25
C TRP A 72 22.30 -26.67 -26.60
N PRO A 73 22.16 -27.14 -25.35
CA PRO A 73 20.93 -26.99 -24.57
C PRO A 73 20.54 -25.52 -24.42
N GLN A 74 19.29 -25.20 -24.73
CA GLN A 74 18.77 -23.83 -24.71
C GLN A 74 17.81 -23.64 -23.54
N MET A 75 17.92 -22.51 -22.85
CA MET A 75 16.94 -22.03 -21.86
C MET A 75 16.47 -20.63 -22.27
N VAL A 76 15.20 -20.52 -22.67
CA VAL A 76 14.59 -19.21 -22.92
C VAL A 76 14.07 -18.67 -21.60
N HIS A 77 14.52 -17.49 -21.20
CA HIS A 77 14.05 -16.84 -19.97
C HIS A 77 14.00 -15.32 -20.15
N ILE A 78 13.15 -14.69 -19.34
CA ILE A 78 12.83 -13.27 -19.36
C ILE A 78 13.02 -12.68 -17.95
N ALA A 79 13.12 -11.36 -17.86
CA ALA A 79 13.13 -10.64 -16.59
C ALA A 79 12.21 -9.43 -16.67
N THR A 80 11.14 -9.44 -15.87
CA THR A 80 10.16 -8.36 -15.76
C THR A 80 9.72 -8.23 -14.32
N ASP A 81 9.25 -7.04 -13.92
CA ASP A 81 8.64 -6.83 -12.61
C ASP A 81 7.40 -7.71 -12.44
N GLY A 82 7.17 -8.27 -11.25
CA GLY A 82 6.03 -9.17 -10.99
C GLY A 82 4.68 -8.46 -11.19
N GLU A 83 4.64 -7.18 -10.86
CA GLU A 83 3.51 -6.26 -11.05
C GLU A 83 3.09 -6.12 -12.53
N THR A 84 3.94 -6.54 -13.47
CA THR A 84 3.58 -6.61 -14.90
C THR A 84 2.36 -7.50 -15.13
N TYR A 85 2.21 -8.57 -14.34
CA TYR A 85 1.16 -9.56 -14.49
C TYR A 85 -0.02 -9.22 -13.56
N GLY A 86 -1.02 -8.49 -14.09
CA GLY A 86 -2.27 -8.16 -13.39
C GLY A 86 -2.38 -6.73 -12.91
N HIS A 87 -1.28 -6.10 -12.44
CA HIS A 87 -1.30 -4.70 -11.98
C HIS A 87 -1.07 -3.71 -13.13
N HIS A 88 0.04 -3.83 -13.87
CA HIS A 88 0.30 -2.97 -15.03
C HIS A 88 -0.49 -3.38 -16.27
N HIS A 89 -0.63 -4.69 -16.50
CA HIS A 89 -1.45 -5.25 -17.58
C HIS A 89 -2.60 -6.03 -16.98
N ARG A 90 -3.81 -5.47 -17.07
CA ARG A 90 -5.03 -6.14 -16.61
C ARG A 90 -5.14 -7.51 -17.29
N TYR A 91 -5.37 -8.55 -16.49
CA TYR A 91 -5.43 -9.96 -16.92
C TYR A 91 -4.11 -10.55 -17.47
N GLY A 92 -2.97 -9.86 -17.31
CA GLY A 92 -1.68 -10.38 -17.72
C GLY A 92 -1.26 -11.66 -16.97
N ASP A 93 -1.74 -11.82 -15.74
CA ASP A 93 -1.64 -13.05 -14.94
C ASP A 93 -2.35 -14.23 -15.61
N MET A 94 -3.54 -14.02 -16.20
CA MET A 94 -4.27 -15.05 -16.93
C MET A 94 -3.54 -15.46 -18.22
N ALA A 95 -2.94 -14.50 -18.93
CA ALA A 95 -2.14 -14.78 -20.12
C ALA A 95 -0.89 -15.61 -19.77
N LEU A 96 -0.24 -15.33 -18.63
CA LEU A 96 0.88 -16.12 -18.13
C LEU A 96 0.43 -17.53 -17.74
N ALA A 97 -0.66 -17.68 -16.99
CA ALA A 97 -1.20 -18.97 -16.58
C ALA A 97 -1.57 -19.85 -17.79
N TYR A 98 -2.25 -19.25 -18.79
CA TYR A 98 -2.55 -19.92 -20.05
C TYR A 98 -1.28 -20.39 -20.76
N ALA A 99 -0.28 -19.50 -20.88
CA ALA A 99 0.96 -19.82 -21.59
C ALA A 99 1.73 -20.98 -20.94
N LEU A 100 1.83 -20.99 -19.61
CA LEU A 100 2.45 -22.09 -18.86
C LEU A 100 1.68 -23.41 -19.04
N SER A 101 0.36 -23.37 -18.95
CA SER A 101 -0.51 -24.54 -19.15
C SER A 101 -0.37 -25.12 -20.56
N GLN A 102 -0.36 -24.27 -21.59
CA GLN A 102 -0.21 -24.72 -22.97
C GLN A 102 1.18 -25.32 -23.23
N ILE A 103 2.24 -24.65 -22.77
CA ILE A 103 3.63 -25.15 -22.95
C ILE A 103 3.82 -26.53 -22.33
N ASP A 104 3.23 -26.76 -21.14
CA ASP A 104 3.33 -28.04 -20.43
C ASP A 104 2.46 -29.12 -21.08
N SER A 105 1.18 -28.83 -21.34
CA SER A 105 0.21 -29.81 -21.88
C SER A 105 0.50 -30.26 -23.31
N GLU A 106 1.05 -29.37 -24.14
CA GLU A 106 1.47 -29.69 -25.51
C GLU A 106 2.95 -30.13 -25.59
N GLU A 107 3.65 -30.25 -24.45
CA GLU A 107 5.07 -30.62 -24.35
C GLU A 107 6.01 -29.77 -25.24
N LEU A 108 5.68 -28.48 -25.45
CA LEU A 108 6.42 -27.59 -26.35
C LEU A 108 7.85 -27.30 -25.86
N ALA A 109 8.00 -27.20 -24.54
CA ALA A 109 9.29 -27.05 -23.86
C ALA A 109 9.17 -27.53 -22.41
N LYS A 110 10.30 -27.94 -21.82
CA LYS A 110 10.32 -28.28 -20.40
C LYS A 110 10.40 -27.02 -19.53
N LEU A 111 9.40 -26.80 -18.69
CA LEU A 111 9.44 -25.80 -17.63
C LEU A 111 10.50 -26.18 -16.57
N THR A 112 11.40 -25.25 -16.22
CA THR A 112 12.53 -25.51 -15.34
C THR A 112 12.98 -24.25 -14.59
N ASN A 113 13.90 -24.39 -13.65
CA ASN A 113 14.53 -23.28 -12.94
C ASN A 113 16.05 -23.25 -13.18
N TYR A 114 16.71 -22.16 -12.81
CA TYR A 114 18.16 -21.98 -13.04
C TYR A 114 19.02 -23.07 -12.38
N GLY A 115 18.63 -23.57 -11.21
CA GLY A 115 19.36 -24.62 -10.49
C GLY A 115 19.34 -25.96 -11.24
N GLU A 116 18.15 -26.42 -11.65
CA GLU A 116 18.01 -27.66 -12.41
C GLU A 116 18.72 -27.57 -13.78
N PHE A 117 18.63 -26.43 -14.46
CA PHE A 117 19.34 -26.22 -15.73
C PHE A 117 20.85 -26.28 -15.54
N LEU A 118 21.40 -25.58 -14.53
CA LEU A 118 22.85 -25.56 -14.25
C LEU A 118 23.39 -26.94 -13.88
N GLU A 119 22.65 -27.73 -13.10
CA GLU A 119 23.06 -29.07 -12.69
C GLU A 119 23.23 -30.00 -13.90
N LYS A 120 22.35 -29.88 -14.90
CA LYS A 120 22.39 -30.68 -16.13
C LYS A 120 23.35 -30.11 -17.18
N PHE A 121 23.46 -28.79 -17.24
CA PHE A 121 24.12 -28.07 -18.33
C PHE A 121 25.05 -26.98 -17.77
N PRO A 122 26.20 -27.34 -17.19
CA PRO A 122 27.13 -26.38 -16.61
C PRO A 122 27.69 -25.41 -17.67
N PRO A 123 28.06 -24.17 -17.29
CA PRO A 123 28.60 -23.19 -18.23
C PRO A 123 29.83 -23.70 -18.98
N THR A 124 29.86 -23.43 -20.27
CA THR A 124 31.01 -23.76 -21.14
C THR A 124 31.84 -22.53 -21.53
N HIS A 125 31.35 -21.35 -21.17
CA HIS A 125 31.91 -20.05 -21.54
C HIS A 125 32.09 -19.16 -20.31
N GLU A 126 33.14 -18.35 -20.33
CA GLU A 126 33.39 -17.29 -19.37
C GLU A 126 33.02 -15.94 -19.96
N VAL A 127 32.52 -15.06 -19.09
CA VAL A 127 32.19 -13.66 -19.41
C VAL A 127 32.74 -12.75 -18.32
N GLU A 128 33.03 -11.52 -18.72
CA GLU A 128 33.24 -10.41 -17.79
C GLU A 128 32.03 -9.50 -17.92
N VAL A 129 31.51 -9.05 -16.78
CA VAL A 129 30.37 -8.12 -16.73
C VAL A 129 30.92 -6.71 -16.65
N VAL A 130 30.32 -5.79 -17.40
CA VAL A 130 30.65 -4.38 -17.29
C VAL A 130 30.31 -3.89 -15.88
N GLU A 131 31.33 -3.46 -15.14
CA GLU A 131 31.18 -2.94 -13.79
C GLU A 131 30.20 -1.77 -13.75
N ASN A 132 29.38 -1.71 -12.69
CA ASN A 132 28.35 -0.70 -12.52
C ASN A 132 27.33 -0.62 -13.69
N SER A 133 27.08 -1.74 -14.37
CA SER A 133 25.96 -1.87 -15.31
C SER A 133 24.63 -2.09 -14.58
N SER A 134 23.50 -1.87 -15.28
CA SER A 134 22.17 -2.19 -14.77
C SER A 134 21.25 -2.66 -15.90
N TRP A 135 20.17 -3.36 -15.53
CA TRP A 135 19.17 -3.84 -16.48
C TRP A 135 18.22 -2.74 -17.02
N SER A 136 18.13 -1.59 -16.34
CA SER A 136 17.09 -0.57 -16.57
C SER A 136 17.63 0.84 -16.86
N CYS A 137 18.94 1.00 -16.95
CA CYS A 137 19.58 2.24 -17.37
C CYS A 137 20.76 1.98 -18.29
N ALA A 138 20.71 2.57 -19.49
CA ALA A 138 21.78 2.49 -20.48
C ALA A 138 23.10 3.14 -20.00
N HIS A 139 23.02 3.98 -18.97
CA HIS A 139 24.16 4.65 -18.34
C HIS A 139 24.64 3.91 -17.07
N GLY A 140 24.39 2.61 -16.97
CA GLY A 140 24.81 1.80 -15.83
C GLY A 140 24.00 2.11 -14.57
N ILE A 141 24.67 2.42 -13.46
CA ILE A 141 24.00 2.79 -12.20
C ILE A 141 23.70 4.29 -12.06
N GLU A 142 23.98 5.09 -13.08
CA GLU A 142 23.88 6.55 -12.97
C GLU A 142 22.43 7.03 -12.74
N ARG A 143 21.41 6.21 -13.05
CA ARG A 143 20.02 6.45 -12.63
C ARG A 143 19.90 6.65 -11.11
N TRP A 144 20.70 5.97 -10.28
CA TRP A 144 20.61 6.06 -8.82
C TRP A 144 21.68 6.97 -8.20
N ARG A 145 22.41 7.74 -9.01
CA ARG A 145 23.56 8.53 -8.55
C ARG A 145 23.58 9.95 -9.12
N SER A 146 23.25 10.13 -10.38
CA SER A 146 23.47 11.39 -11.09
C SER A 146 22.35 11.75 -12.06
N ASN A 147 22.49 12.92 -12.68
CA ASN A 147 21.62 13.37 -13.76
C ASN A 147 21.98 12.67 -15.08
N CYS A 148 21.65 11.39 -15.19
CA CYS A 148 21.87 10.60 -16.41
C CYS A 148 20.86 10.87 -17.54
N GLY A 149 19.87 11.75 -17.30
CA GLY A 149 18.84 12.09 -18.27
C GLY A 149 17.78 11.01 -18.51
N CYS A 150 17.90 9.83 -17.88
CA CYS A 150 16.86 8.80 -17.90
C CYS A 150 15.67 9.28 -17.05
N ASN A 151 14.72 9.94 -17.70
CA ASN A 151 13.48 10.44 -17.10
C ASN A 151 12.27 9.61 -17.52
N SER A 152 11.15 9.79 -16.81
CA SER A 152 9.88 9.10 -17.12
C SER A 152 9.18 9.63 -18.38
N GLY A 153 9.67 10.72 -18.97
CA GLY A 153 9.06 11.41 -20.10
C GLY A 153 7.84 12.25 -19.75
N ALA A 154 7.35 12.19 -18.50
CA ALA A 154 6.09 12.85 -18.11
C ALA A 154 6.16 14.39 -18.14
N ARG A 155 7.35 14.98 -17.90
CA ARG A 155 7.55 16.43 -17.88
C ARG A 155 8.92 16.81 -18.46
N GLY A 156 8.91 17.34 -19.68
CA GLY A 156 10.14 17.57 -20.47
C GLY A 156 11.14 18.60 -19.89
N SER A 157 10.74 19.45 -18.94
CA SER A 157 11.65 20.42 -18.29
C SER A 157 12.32 19.89 -17.01
N TRP A 158 11.92 18.71 -16.54
CA TRP A 158 12.42 18.16 -15.28
C TRP A 158 13.76 17.46 -15.46
N ASN A 159 14.60 17.54 -14.43
CA ASN A 159 15.93 16.94 -14.41
C ASN A 159 16.18 16.22 -13.08
N GLN A 160 17.26 15.43 -13.06
CA GLN A 160 17.61 14.57 -11.93
C GLN A 160 18.88 15.04 -11.21
N ALA A 161 19.22 16.33 -11.30
CA ALA A 161 20.42 16.90 -10.68
C ALA A 161 20.39 16.84 -9.15
N TRP A 162 19.21 16.69 -8.53
CA TRP A 162 19.05 16.52 -7.10
C TRP A 162 19.60 15.21 -6.53
N ARG A 163 19.83 14.18 -7.37
CA ARG A 163 20.29 12.87 -6.91
C ARG A 163 21.67 12.97 -6.25
N ALA A 164 22.66 13.56 -6.92
CA ALA A 164 24.00 13.68 -6.37
C ALA A 164 24.04 14.35 -4.97
N PRO A 165 23.48 15.56 -4.77
CA PRO A 165 23.48 16.20 -3.45
C PRO A 165 22.65 15.45 -2.39
N LEU A 166 21.55 14.78 -2.78
CA LEU A 166 20.85 13.89 -1.85
C LEU A 166 21.77 12.76 -1.39
N ARG A 167 22.47 12.10 -2.33
CA ARG A 167 23.34 10.96 -2.05
C ARG A 167 24.47 11.36 -1.12
N GLU A 168 25.11 12.49 -1.41
CA GLU A 168 26.16 13.08 -0.57
C GLU A 168 25.67 13.40 0.85
N SER A 169 24.43 13.89 0.99
CA SER A 169 23.81 14.16 2.29
C SER A 169 23.60 12.87 3.11
N LEU A 170 23.14 11.79 2.46
CA LEU A 170 22.95 10.48 3.10
C LEU A 170 24.29 9.79 3.42
N ASP A 171 25.27 9.90 2.52
CA ASP A 171 26.63 9.36 2.73
C ASP A 171 27.28 10.06 3.93
N TRP A 172 27.16 11.39 4.03
CA TRP A 172 27.61 12.14 5.20
C TRP A 172 26.94 11.68 6.49
N LEU A 173 25.62 11.47 6.48
CA LEU A 173 24.89 11.01 7.67
C LEU A 173 25.36 9.61 8.11
N ARG A 174 25.52 8.68 7.16
CA ARG A 174 26.07 7.33 7.42
C ARG A 174 27.46 7.42 8.03
N ASP A 175 28.36 8.15 7.38
CA ASP A 175 29.77 8.21 7.77
C ASP A 175 29.98 8.96 9.10
N THR A 176 29.02 9.82 9.47
CA THR A 176 28.96 10.48 10.79
C THR A 176 28.46 9.54 11.88
N LEU A 177 27.39 8.79 11.62
CA LEU A 177 26.72 7.98 12.65
C LEU A 177 27.32 6.58 12.83
N SER A 178 27.92 5.97 11.81
CA SER A 178 28.51 4.63 11.89
C SER A 178 29.65 4.52 12.93
N PRO A 179 30.61 5.45 13.02
CA PRO A 179 31.65 5.40 14.06
C PRO A 179 31.08 5.60 15.47
N LEU A 180 30.05 6.44 15.63
CA LEU A 180 29.37 6.66 16.90
C LEU A 180 28.62 5.40 17.34
N PHE A 181 27.92 4.74 16.40
CA PHE A 181 27.31 3.44 16.63
C PHE A 181 28.35 2.43 17.13
N GLU A 182 29.46 2.25 16.43
CA GLU A 182 30.48 1.27 16.81
C GLU A 182 31.04 1.53 18.21
N ARG A 183 31.36 2.80 18.52
CA ARG A 183 31.86 3.20 19.85
C ARG A 183 30.87 2.85 20.96
N HIS A 184 29.61 3.31 20.85
CA HIS A 184 28.62 3.12 21.91
C HIS A 184 28.07 1.70 21.98
N ALA A 185 27.96 1.01 20.85
CA ALA A 185 27.54 -0.38 20.82
C ALA A 185 28.61 -1.30 21.42
N SER A 186 29.90 -1.00 21.26
CA SER A 186 30.99 -1.81 21.85
C SER A 186 31.00 -1.80 23.38
N GLU A 187 30.34 -0.82 24.02
CA GLU A 187 30.16 -0.79 25.47
C GLU A 187 29.16 -1.86 25.96
N LEU A 188 28.24 -2.29 25.09
CA LEU A 188 27.10 -3.15 25.43
C LEU A 188 27.11 -4.49 24.68
N LEU A 189 27.73 -4.55 23.50
CA LEU A 189 27.74 -5.68 22.57
C LEU A 189 29.15 -6.18 22.30
N ARG A 190 29.31 -7.51 22.23
CA ARG A 190 30.62 -8.17 21.99
C ARG A 190 31.20 -7.85 20.62
N ASP A 191 30.33 -7.83 19.61
CA ASP A 191 30.63 -7.47 18.23
C ASP A 191 29.44 -6.68 17.67
N PRO A 192 29.54 -5.33 17.60
CA PRO A 192 28.47 -4.48 17.11
C PRO A 192 28.02 -4.78 15.67
N TRP A 193 28.96 -5.12 14.79
CA TRP A 193 28.68 -5.33 13.38
C TRP A 193 28.04 -6.68 13.13
N MET A 194 28.46 -7.72 13.86
CA MET A 194 27.79 -9.01 13.85
C MET A 194 26.37 -8.91 14.44
N ALA A 195 26.20 -8.20 15.56
CA ALA A 195 24.88 -7.96 16.15
C ALA A 195 23.96 -7.21 15.18
N ARG A 196 24.47 -6.20 14.45
CA ARG A 196 23.74 -5.50 13.39
C ARG A 196 23.28 -6.45 12.29
N ASN A 197 24.14 -7.36 11.83
CA ASN A 197 23.77 -8.33 10.80
C ASN A 197 22.71 -9.32 11.29
N ASN A 198 22.84 -9.80 12.53
CA ASN A 198 21.91 -10.74 13.15
C ASN A 198 20.60 -10.08 13.59
N TYR A 199 20.50 -8.75 13.58
CA TYR A 199 19.30 -8.02 13.96
C TYR A 199 18.08 -8.38 13.10
N ILE A 200 18.29 -8.96 11.91
CA ILE A 200 17.23 -9.55 11.09
C ILE A 200 16.35 -10.55 11.88
N GLU A 201 16.91 -11.27 12.84
CA GLU A 201 16.15 -12.20 13.69
C GLU A 201 15.06 -11.47 14.48
N ILE A 202 15.38 -10.32 15.08
CA ILE A 202 14.41 -9.46 15.76
C ILE A 202 13.44 -8.82 14.75
N LEU A 203 13.89 -8.47 13.54
CA LEU A 203 13.00 -7.89 12.54
C LEU A 203 11.93 -8.88 12.05
N LEU A 204 12.25 -10.16 11.99
CA LEU A 204 11.35 -11.23 11.60
C LEU A 204 10.42 -11.65 12.74
N ASP A 205 10.90 -11.63 13.98
CA ASP A 205 10.10 -11.89 15.18
C ASP A 205 10.52 -10.98 16.33
N ARG A 206 9.61 -10.08 16.74
CA ARG A 206 9.83 -9.12 17.84
C ARG A 206 9.33 -9.61 19.19
N SER A 207 9.05 -10.91 19.34
CA SER A 207 8.67 -11.47 20.64
C SER A 207 9.72 -11.20 21.72
N ASP A 208 9.26 -11.06 22.96
CA ASP A 208 10.14 -10.86 24.13
C ASP A 208 11.21 -11.95 24.24
N GLN A 209 10.86 -13.18 23.87
CA GLN A 209 11.78 -14.32 23.87
C GLN A 209 12.91 -14.11 22.86
N THR A 210 12.58 -13.78 21.60
CA THR A 210 13.59 -13.55 20.55
C THR A 210 14.51 -12.38 20.90
N VAL A 211 13.97 -11.29 21.45
CA VAL A 211 14.77 -10.15 21.91
C VAL A 211 15.70 -10.56 23.07
N SER A 212 15.19 -11.31 24.05
CA SER A 212 15.97 -11.80 25.18
C SER A 212 17.13 -12.71 24.73
N ASP A 213 16.85 -13.67 23.85
CA ASP A 213 17.86 -14.61 23.32
C ASP A 213 18.92 -13.92 22.46
N PHE A 214 18.52 -12.91 21.69
CA PHE A 214 19.45 -12.07 20.94
C PHE A 214 20.39 -11.31 21.88
N LEU A 215 19.84 -10.64 22.90
CA LEU A 215 20.63 -9.86 23.86
C LEU A 215 21.54 -10.77 24.69
N ALA A 216 21.09 -11.94 25.12
CA ALA A 216 21.90 -12.89 25.87
C ALA A 216 23.12 -13.38 25.06
N ARG A 217 22.98 -13.58 23.75
CA ARG A 217 24.08 -13.98 22.86
C ARG A 217 25.05 -12.85 22.56
N HIS A 218 24.53 -11.66 22.28
CA HIS A 218 25.34 -10.55 21.75
C HIS A 218 25.88 -9.59 22.80
N ALA A 219 25.23 -9.47 23.96
CA ALA A 219 25.64 -8.54 24.99
C ALA A 219 26.93 -8.99 25.69
N VAL A 220 27.75 -8.02 26.12
CA VAL A 220 28.97 -8.28 26.90
C VAL A 220 28.66 -8.67 28.35
N ARG A 221 27.46 -8.30 28.83
CA ARG A 221 26.96 -8.55 30.19
C ARG A 221 25.43 -8.57 30.19
N GLU A 222 24.83 -8.93 31.32
CA GLU A 222 23.40 -8.74 31.54
C GLU A 222 23.06 -7.24 31.54
N LEU A 223 22.06 -6.86 30.75
CA LEU A 223 21.66 -5.47 30.52
C LEU A 223 20.42 -5.11 31.33
N ASN A 224 20.41 -3.95 31.95
CA ASN A 224 19.19 -3.38 32.52
C ASN A 224 18.26 -2.83 31.42
N ASP A 225 17.02 -2.49 31.76
CA ASP A 225 16.02 -2.10 30.75
C ASP A 225 16.41 -0.85 29.95
N GLN A 226 17.09 0.12 30.56
CA GLN A 226 17.59 1.30 29.84
C GLN A 226 18.69 0.93 28.84
N GLU A 227 19.57 0.01 29.22
CA GLU A 227 20.63 -0.51 28.33
C GLU A 227 20.05 -1.33 27.19
N LYS A 228 19.02 -2.14 27.43
CA LYS A 228 18.29 -2.87 26.39
C LYS A 228 17.69 -1.89 25.37
N THR A 229 16.97 -0.88 25.84
CA THR A 229 16.42 0.18 24.98
C THR A 229 17.52 0.86 24.18
N ARG A 230 18.66 1.18 24.81
CA ARG A 230 19.80 1.80 24.14
C ARG A 230 20.37 0.92 23.03
N VAL A 231 20.56 -0.38 23.27
CA VAL A 231 21.01 -1.34 22.25
C VAL A 231 20.04 -1.37 21.06
N LEU A 232 18.73 -1.46 21.32
CA LEU A 232 17.73 -1.51 20.25
C LEU A 232 17.68 -0.21 19.44
N LYS A 233 17.80 0.95 20.10
CA LYS A 233 17.93 2.24 19.40
C LYS A 233 19.19 2.30 18.52
N LEU A 234 20.33 1.81 19.01
CA LEU A 234 21.58 1.75 18.24
C LEU A 234 21.44 0.87 16.99
N LEU A 235 20.81 -0.30 17.10
CA LEU A 235 20.57 -1.21 15.98
C LEU A 235 19.56 -0.62 14.98
N GLU A 236 18.52 0.07 15.46
CA GLU A 236 17.57 0.78 14.62
C GLU A 236 18.20 1.97 13.89
N ILE A 237 19.15 2.70 14.47
CA ILE A 237 19.94 3.72 13.73
C ILE A 237 20.59 3.07 12.50
N GLN A 238 21.30 1.95 12.67
CA GLN A 238 21.94 1.26 11.54
C GLN A 238 20.92 0.75 10.52
N ARG A 239 19.76 0.26 10.96
CA ARG A 239 18.66 -0.13 10.06
C ARG A 239 18.20 1.04 9.21
N GLN A 240 17.94 2.21 9.80
CA GLN A 240 17.51 3.39 9.07
C GLN A 240 18.58 3.89 8.09
N LEU A 241 19.86 3.81 8.46
CA LEU A 241 20.98 4.13 7.57
C LEU A 241 21.09 3.18 6.37
N MET A 242 20.59 1.94 6.46
CA MET A 242 20.47 1.04 5.32
C MET A 242 19.22 1.37 4.48
N LEU A 243 18.08 1.59 5.14
CA LEU A 243 16.79 1.86 4.47
C LEU A 243 16.80 3.14 3.63
N MET A 244 17.54 4.17 4.05
CA MET A 244 17.66 5.41 3.27
C MET A 244 18.34 5.22 1.90
N TYR A 245 18.90 4.05 1.59
CA TYR A 245 19.42 3.73 0.25
C TYR A 245 18.45 2.88 -0.60
N THR A 246 17.17 2.79 -0.20
CA THR A 246 16.14 2.12 -1.01
C THR A 246 16.09 2.72 -2.42
N SER A 247 16.31 1.87 -3.43
CA SER A 247 16.57 2.30 -4.81
C SER A 247 15.38 3.00 -5.48
N CYS A 248 14.14 2.69 -5.07
CA CYS A 248 12.93 3.35 -5.58
C CYS A 248 12.95 4.87 -5.38
N GLY A 249 13.56 5.34 -4.28
CA GLY A 249 13.69 6.78 -3.97
C GLY A 249 14.59 7.57 -4.92
N TRP A 250 15.14 6.92 -5.94
CA TRP A 250 16.01 7.53 -6.95
C TRP A 250 15.47 7.36 -8.36
N PHE A 251 14.43 6.54 -8.56
CA PHE A 251 14.04 6.10 -9.89
C PHE A 251 13.34 7.20 -10.69
N PHE A 252 12.50 7.98 -10.02
CA PHE A 252 11.67 9.04 -10.61
C PHE A 252 12.39 10.38 -10.71
N ASP A 253 11.69 11.35 -11.30
CA ASP A 253 12.26 12.61 -11.73
C ASP A 253 12.31 13.68 -10.62
N GLU A 254 11.50 13.53 -9.58
CA GLU A 254 11.26 14.60 -8.60
C GLU A 254 11.70 14.23 -7.17
N LEU A 255 12.41 15.17 -6.53
CA LEU A 255 12.89 15.07 -5.16
C LEU A 255 11.74 14.96 -4.14
N SER A 256 10.60 15.60 -4.40
CA SER A 256 9.42 15.52 -3.53
C SER A 256 8.50 14.32 -3.83
N GLY A 257 8.93 13.36 -4.65
CA GLY A 257 8.21 12.11 -4.88
C GLY A 257 8.04 11.31 -3.59
N ILE A 258 7.00 10.48 -3.50
CA ILE A 258 6.68 9.74 -2.27
C ILE A 258 7.83 8.80 -1.86
N GLU A 259 8.51 8.20 -2.83
CA GLU A 259 9.61 7.27 -2.64
C GLU A 259 10.86 8.00 -2.13
N THR A 260 11.17 9.16 -2.70
CA THR A 260 12.31 9.98 -2.29
C THR A 260 12.08 10.58 -0.91
N VAL A 261 10.87 11.07 -0.63
CA VAL A 261 10.50 11.56 0.70
C VAL A 261 10.58 10.43 1.73
N GLN A 262 10.18 9.21 1.39
CA GLN A 262 10.35 8.05 2.28
C GLN A 262 11.82 7.78 2.62
N VAL A 263 12.73 7.90 1.65
CA VAL A 263 14.18 7.81 1.89
C VAL A 263 14.65 8.89 2.88
N ILE A 264 14.19 10.13 2.71
CA ILE A 264 14.54 11.23 3.62
C ILE A 264 13.89 11.02 5.00
N GLN A 265 12.72 10.39 5.09
CA GLN A 265 12.10 10.00 6.36
C GLN A 265 12.93 8.97 7.13
N TYR A 266 13.55 8.00 6.44
CA TYR A 266 14.50 7.08 7.08
C TYR A 266 15.71 7.85 7.64
N ALA A 267 16.26 8.80 6.89
CA ALA A 267 17.33 9.67 7.38
C ALA A 267 16.88 10.49 8.61
N GLY A 268 15.68 11.08 8.56
CA GLY A 268 15.09 11.80 9.69
C GLY A 268 14.89 10.92 10.92
N ARG A 269 14.50 9.65 10.76
CA ARG A 269 14.39 8.69 11.87
C ARG A 269 15.76 8.31 12.45
N ALA A 270 16.78 8.14 11.59
CA ALA A 270 18.15 7.90 12.04
C ALA A 270 18.66 9.07 12.90
N ILE A 271 18.43 10.32 12.44
CA ILE A 271 18.75 11.55 13.17
C ILE A 271 18.02 11.57 14.51
N GLN A 272 16.70 11.39 14.52
CA GLN A 272 15.91 11.40 15.75
C GLN A 272 16.45 10.43 16.81
N LEU A 273 16.75 9.20 16.42
CA LEU A 273 17.31 8.20 17.35
C LEU A 273 18.74 8.54 17.78
N ALA A 274 19.57 9.03 16.85
CA ALA A 274 20.95 9.41 17.13
C ALA A 274 21.03 10.58 18.12
N GLU A 275 20.19 11.60 17.98
CA GLU A 275 20.14 12.74 18.91
C GLU A 275 19.73 12.27 20.32
N GLN A 276 18.80 11.31 20.43
CA GLN A 276 18.40 10.72 21.71
C GLN A 276 19.51 9.89 22.37
N VAL A 277 20.30 9.15 21.58
CA VAL A 277 21.30 8.21 22.11
C VAL A 277 22.65 8.90 22.35
N PHE A 278 23.03 9.85 21.51
CA PHE A 278 24.34 10.51 21.55
C PHE A 278 24.29 11.91 22.16
N GLY A 279 23.12 12.57 22.18
CA GLY A 279 22.96 13.91 22.77
C GLY A 279 23.61 15.04 21.97
N GLU A 280 23.96 14.79 20.70
CA GLU A 280 24.56 15.75 19.77
C GLU A 280 23.55 16.16 18.69
N PRO A 281 23.55 17.41 18.19
CA PRO A 281 22.61 17.85 17.15
C PRO A 281 23.08 17.40 15.76
N PHE A 282 22.25 16.60 15.08
CA PHE A 282 22.52 16.11 13.71
C PHE A 282 21.56 16.68 12.67
N GLU A 283 20.38 17.16 13.08
CA GLU A 283 19.36 17.66 12.15
C GLU A 283 19.87 18.87 11.34
N ALA A 284 20.38 19.91 12.00
CA ALA A 284 20.78 21.14 11.31
C ALA A 284 21.91 20.91 10.28
N PRO A 285 23.03 20.23 10.61
CA PRO A 285 24.08 19.95 9.62
C PRO A 285 23.62 19.06 8.46
N PHE A 286 22.63 18.18 8.68
CA PHE A 286 22.02 17.39 7.62
C PHE A 286 21.20 18.29 6.67
N LEU A 287 20.37 19.17 7.21
CA LEU A 287 19.56 20.11 6.43
C LEU A 287 20.40 21.08 5.60
N ASP A 288 21.53 21.54 6.13
CA ASP A 288 22.47 22.42 5.40
C ASP A 288 23.00 21.75 4.12
N ARG A 289 23.20 20.43 4.14
CA ARG A 289 23.63 19.67 2.96
C ARG A 289 22.46 19.37 2.03
N LEU A 290 21.33 18.98 2.61
CA LEU A 290 20.13 18.60 1.88
C LEU A 290 19.55 19.77 1.05
N GLU A 291 19.82 21.01 1.46
CA GLU A 291 19.47 22.24 0.72
C GLU A 291 20.08 22.29 -0.70
N ALA A 292 21.19 21.60 -0.97
CA ALA A 292 21.78 21.53 -2.30
C ALA A 292 20.93 20.69 -3.28
N ALA A 293 20.08 19.78 -2.80
CA ALA A 293 19.17 19.01 -3.63
C ALA A 293 17.97 19.89 -4.04
N LYS A 294 17.93 20.34 -5.30
CA LYS A 294 16.88 21.24 -5.80
C LYS A 294 15.68 20.48 -6.36
N SER A 295 14.48 20.87 -5.94
CA SER A 295 13.23 20.34 -6.48
C SER A 295 12.97 20.90 -7.89
N ASN A 296 12.32 20.13 -8.76
CA ASN A 296 11.80 20.67 -10.02
C ASN A 296 10.51 21.47 -9.82
N ILE A 297 9.96 21.52 -8.60
CA ILE A 297 8.76 22.28 -8.22
C ILE A 297 9.18 23.58 -7.53
N PRO A 298 8.96 24.76 -8.16
CA PRO A 298 9.40 26.05 -7.62
C PRO A 298 8.90 26.35 -6.20
N GLU A 299 7.67 25.93 -5.87
CA GLU A 299 7.05 26.14 -4.55
C GLU A 299 7.70 25.31 -3.45
N LEU A 300 8.35 24.18 -3.80
CA LEU A 300 9.04 23.31 -2.87
C LEU A 300 10.52 23.65 -2.72
N GLN A 301 11.12 24.30 -3.72
CA GLN A 301 12.48 24.83 -3.72
C GLN A 301 13.56 23.74 -3.63
N ASP A 302 13.76 23.13 -2.47
CA ASP A 302 14.87 22.23 -2.20
C ASP A 302 14.60 21.21 -1.08
N GLY A 303 15.60 20.36 -0.85
CA GLY A 303 15.52 19.26 0.09
C GLY A 303 15.31 19.70 1.55
N ARG A 304 15.81 20.88 1.97
CA ARG A 304 15.54 21.42 3.33
C ARG A 304 14.04 21.69 3.49
N ARG A 305 13.46 22.44 2.55
CA ARG A 305 12.02 22.75 2.54
C ARG A 305 11.17 21.48 2.48
N ILE A 306 11.58 20.50 1.68
CA ILE A 306 10.91 19.19 1.60
C ILE A 306 10.97 18.46 2.95
N TYR A 307 12.13 18.44 3.62
CA TYR A 307 12.26 17.84 4.94
C TYR A 307 11.33 18.53 5.97
N GLU A 308 11.38 19.86 6.05
CA GLU A 308 10.56 20.63 6.98
C GLU A 308 9.06 20.43 6.74
N ARG A 309 8.65 20.30 5.48
CA ARG A 309 7.25 20.19 5.09
C ARG A 309 6.69 18.78 5.20
N PHE A 310 7.48 17.75 4.91
CA PHE A 310 7.00 16.37 4.76
C PHE A 310 7.63 15.36 5.72
N VAL A 311 8.87 15.60 6.16
CA VAL A 311 9.62 14.65 6.99
C VAL A 311 9.46 14.98 8.47
N LYS A 312 9.75 16.23 8.86
CA LYS A 312 9.65 16.67 10.26
C LYS A 312 8.25 16.50 10.86
N PRO A 313 7.14 16.79 10.14
CA PRO A 313 5.80 16.54 10.68
C PRO A 313 5.49 15.05 10.86
N ALA A 314 6.06 14.19 10.01
CA ALA A 314 5.88 12.74 10.03
C ALA A 314 6.69 12.04 11.14
N ALA A 315 7.68 12.70 11.74
CA ALA A 315 8.44 12.14 12.85
C ALA A 315 7.53 11.81 14.05
N MET A 316 7.63 10.58 14.55
CA MET A 316 6.81 10.07 15.65
C MET A 316 7.60 9.97 16.93
N ASP A 317 6.97 10.36 18.04
CA ASP A 317 7.45 10.18 19.41
C ASP A 317 6.30 9.65 20.28
N LEU A 318 6.62 9.22 21.50
CA LEU A 318 5.63 8.67 22.44
C LEU A 318 4.52 9.68 22.77
N TYR A 319 4.81 10.98 22.73
CA TYR A 319 3.86 12.06 22.99
C TYR A 319 2.80 12.17 21.90
N LYS A 320 3.20 12.10 20.62
CA LYS A 320 2.27 12.04 19.48
C LYS A 320 1.43 10.76 19.48
N VAL A 321 2.00 9.63 19.88
CA VAL A 321 1.25 8.37 20.03
C VAL A 321 0.19 8.51 21.12
N ALA A 322 0.54 9.05 22.30
CA ALA A 322 -0.43 9.32 23.35
C ALA A 322 -1.48 10.35 22.93
N ALA A 323 -1.11 11.40 22.19
CA ALA A 323 -2.06 12.37 21.64
C ALA A 323 -3.05 11.70 20.69
N HIS A 324 -2.54 10.85 19.79
CA HIS A 324 -3.35 10.12 18.84
C HIS A 324 -4.37 9.23 19.55
N TYR A 325 -3.89 8.42 20.49
CA TYR A 325 -4.72 7.53 21.30
C TYR A 325 -5.81 8.29 22.08
N ALA A 326 -5.42 9.37 22.77
CA ALA A 326 -6.33 10.19 23.55
C ALA A 326 -7.40 10.87 22.66
N ILE A 327 -7.04 11.34 21.47
CA ILE A 327 -7.99 11.95 20.53
C ILE A 327 -8.94 10.91 19.95
N SER A 328 -8.45 9.74 19.51
CA SER A 328 -9.30 8.68 18.95
C SER A 328 -10.35 8.19 19.96
N SER A 329 -9.99 8.14 21.25
CA SER A 329 -10.93 7.79 22.33
C SER A 329 -12.17 8.69 22.47
N LEU A 330 -12.15 9.90 21.90
CA LEU A 330 -13.30 10.81 21.86
C LEU A 330 -14.37 10.38 20.83
N PHE A 331 -13.97 9.71 19.77
CA PHE A 331 -14.83 9.35 18.64
C PHE A 331 -15.23 7.88 18.67
N GLU A 332 -14.42 7.06 19.34
CA GLU A 332 -14.71 5.65 19.57
C GLU A 332 -15.40 5.45 20.93
N ASN A 333 -16.11 4.33 21.09
CA ASN A 333 -16.85 3.98 22.32
C ASN A 333 -15.89 3.56 23.46
N GLY A 334 -14.93 4.42 23.81
CA GLY A 334 -13.97 4.25 24.90
C GLY A 334 -12.60 3.72 24.48
N LEU A 335 -11.74 3.52 25.48
CA LEU A 335 -10.39 2.96 25.35
C LEU A 335 -10.48 1.43 25.25
N GLN A 336 -10.63 0.87 24.05
CA GLN A 336 -10.69 -0.58 23.85
C GLN A 336 -9.39 -1.17 23.28
N GLU A 337 -8.65 -0.41 22.47
CA GLU A 337 -7.40 -0.88 21.89
C GLU A 337 -6.23 -0.65 22.86
N THR A 338 -5.49 -1.72 23.15
CA THR A 338 -4.23 -1.67 23.93
C THR A 338 -3.00 -1.58 23.04
N LYS A 339 -3.19 -1.48 21.71
CA LYS A 339 -2.11 -1.47 20.73
C LYS A 339 -2.42 -0.53 19.59
N THR A 340 -1.44 0.29 19.23
CA THR A 340 -1.51 1.23 18.12
C THR A 340 -0.26 1.07 17.27
N TYR A 341 -0.40 0.41 16.12
CA TYR A 341 0.71 0.01 15.23
C TYR A 341 1.81 -0.77 15.98
N CYS A 342 2.95 -0.12 16.28
CA CYS A 342 4.11 -0.71 16.95
C CYS A 342 4.32 -0.15 18.37
N TYR A 343 3.23 0.29 19.00
CA TYR A 343 3.19 0.79 20.35
C TYR A 343 2.11 0.07 21.15
N ASP A 344 2.49 -0.46 22.31
CA ASP A 344 1.56 -0.93 23.32
C ASP A 344 1.18 0.23 24.25
N ILE A 345 -0.10 0.31 24.58
CA ILE A 345 -0.69 1.39 25.39
C ILE A 345 -1.45 0.78 26.55
N ASP A 346 -0.89 0.94 27.75
CA ASP A 346 -1.56 0.57 29.00
C ASP A 346 -2.29 1.79 29.56
N TYR A 347 -3.62 1.70 29.63
CA TYR A 347 -4.42 2.76 30.26
C TYR A 347 -4.39 2.59 31.79
N GLU A 348 -4.09 3.68 32.51
CA GLU A 348 -4.08 3.65 33.99
C GLU A 348 -5.20 4.53 34.59
N ASP A 349 -5.62 5.63 33.93
CA ASP A 349 -6.84 6.41 34.31
C ASP A 349 -7.49 7.09 33.09
N TYR A 350 -8.83 7.21 33.12
CA TYR A 350 -9.63 7.85 32.07
C TYR A 350 -10.91 8.48 32.63
N LYS A 351 -11.13 9.75 32.32
CA LYS A 351 -12.28 10.55 32.74
C LYS A 351 -12.86 11.29 31.56
N SER A 352 -14.14 11.11 31.29
CA SER A 352 -14.87 11.78 30.21
C SER A 352 -16.01 12.61 30.78
N TYR A 353 -16.08 13.87 30.37
CA TYR A 353 -17.12 14.82 30.73
C TYR A 353 -17.79 15.35 29.47
N VAL A 354 -19.11 15.52 29.51
CA VAL A 354 -19.91 16.01 28.37
C VAL A 354 -20.72 17.23 28.82
N ALA A 355 -20.72 18.28 28.01
CA ALA A 355 -21.52 19.49 28.20
C ALA A 355 -22.07 19.97 26.84
N GLY A 356 -23.30 19.56 26.51
CA GLY A 356 -23.90 19.83 25.20
C GLY A 356 -23.14 19.08 24.09
N LYS A 357 -22.64 19.81 23.09
CA LYS A 357 -21.77 19.26 22.03
C LYS A 357 -20.30 19.17 22.44
N ALA A 358 -19.91 19.75 23.57
CA ALA A 358 -18.53 19.75 24.02
C ALA A 358 -18.23 18.49 24.84
N ARG A 359 -17.03 17.94 24.66
CA ARG A 359 -16.50 16.79 25.38
C ARG A 359 -15.09 17.09 25.88
N LEU A 360 -14.84 16.80 27.15
CA LEU A 360 -13.52 16.88 27.76
C LEU A 360 -13.13 15.49 28.24
N VAL A 361 -11.98 15.01 27.76
CA VAL A 361 -11.41 13.74 28.21
C VAL A 361 -10.05 14.02 28.85
N MET A 362 -9.79 13.38 29.98
CA MET A 362 -8.54 13.49 30.72
C MET A 362 -8.13 12.14 31.25
N GLY A 363 -6.83 11.92 31.39
CA GLY A 363 -6.32 10.64 31.85
C GLY A 363 -4.82 10.58 31.84
N TRP A 364 -4.31 9.37 32.04
CA TRP A 364 -2.91 9.08 31.77
C TRP A 364 -2.74 7.61 31.38
N VAL A 365 -1.70 7.41 30.56
CA VAL A 365 -1.37 6.14 29.91
C VAL A 365 0.12 5.89 30.03
N ARG A 366 0.51 4.62 29.95
CA ARG A 366 1.88 4.22 29.66
C ARG A 366 1.94 3.83 28.19
N VAL A 367 2.86 4.45 27.44
CA VAL A 367 3.11 4.10 26.04
C VAL A 367 4.46 3.43 25.96
N THR A 368 4.52 2.25 25.34
CA THR A 368 5.74 1.47 25.16
C THR A 368 5.95 1.15 23.68
N SER A 369 7.16 1.36 23.17
CA SER A 369 7.52 1.01 21.78
C SER A 369 7.94 -0.44 21.65
N ASP A 370 7.29 -1.21 20.80
CA ASP A 370 7.66 -2.60 20.49
C ASP A 370 9.02 -2.68 19.75
N VAL A 371 9.43 -1.58 19.14
CA VAL A 371 10.64 -1.51 18.31
C VAL A 371 11.88 -1.29 19.17
N THR A 372 11.78 -0.41 20.15
CA THR A 372 12.92 0.06 20.96
C THR A 372 12.78 -0.25 22.43
N LEU A 373 11.64 -0.75 22.88
CA LEU A 373 11.26 -0.93 24.30
C LEU A 373 11.29 0.36 25.13
N GLU A 374 11.34 1.52 24.47
CA GLU A 374 11.20 2.80 25.16
C GLU A 374 9.79 2.93 25.73
N SER A 375 9.67 3.27 27.02
CA SER A 375 8.39 3.37 27.74
C SER A 375 8.31 4.66 28.55
N GLU A 376 7.17 5.34 28.46
CA GLU A 376 6.92 6.59 29.19
C GLU A 376 5.49 6.67 29.71
N ARG A 377 5.31 7.23 30.91
CA ARG A 377 3.99 7.57 31.48
C ARG A 377 3.62 8.99 31.08
N LEU A 378 2.49 9.14 30.41
CA LEU A 378 2.02 10.38 29.82
C LEU A 378 0.61 10.70 30.31
N SER A 379 0.44 11.92 30.82
CA SER A 379 -0.88 12.47 31.15
C SER A 379 -1.41 13.30 29.99
N PHE A 380 -2.73 13.30 29.82
CA PHE A 380 -3.41 13.96 28.71
C PHE A 380 -4.68 14.69 29.15
N ALA A 381 -5.02 15.74 28.41
CA ALA A 381 -6.33 16.39 28.42
C ALA A 381 -6.70 16.80 27.00
N ILE A 382 -7.86 16.37 26.52
CA ILE A 382 -8.39 16.69 25.18
C ILE A 382 -9.77 17.30 25.32
N LEU A 383 -9.92 18.52 24.80
CA LEU A 383 -11.16 19.27 24.71
C LEU A 383 -11.64 19.31 23.25
N HIS A 384 -12.83 18.76 23.01
CA HIS A 384 -13.55 18.86 21.74
C HIS A 384 -14.77 19.76 21.95
N LEU A 385 -14.90 20.82 21.16
CA LEU A 385 -16.01 21.77 21.23
C LEU A 385 -17.11 21.49 20.20
N GLY A 386 -17.00 20.38 19.45
CA GLY A 386 -17.82 20.06 18.29
C GLY A 386 -17.11 20.31 16.97
N ASP A 387 -17.63 19.71 15.90
CA ASP A 387 -17.09 19.77 14.54
C ASP A 387 -15.58 19.48 14.50
N HIS A 388 -14.79 20.40 13.92
CA HIS A 388 -13.34 20.31 13.77
C HIS A 388 -12.55 20.96 14.93
N ASN A 389 -13.24 21.52 15.95
CA ASN A 389 -12.60 22.28 17.02
C ASN A 389 -12.13 21.34 18.13
N LEU A 390 -10.86 20.94 18.05
CA LEU A 390 -10.20 20.09 19.03
C LEU A 390 -8.92 20.75 19.53
N ASN A 391 -8.72 20.69 20.84
CA ASN A 391 -7.52 21.17 21.52
C ASN A 391 -7.02 20.09 22.50
N GLY A 392 -5.74 19.71 22.40
CA GLY A 392 -5.15 18.66 23.20
C GLY A 392 -3.81 19.05 23.82
N GLY A 393 -3.61 18.63 25.07
CA GLY A 393 -2.36 18.74 25.80
C GLY A 393 -1.87 17.37 26.27
N ILE A 394 -0.59 17.08 26.05
CA ILE A 394 0.11 15.87 26.50
C ILE A 394 1.38 16.28 27.24
N ARG A 395 1.68 15.61 28.35
CA ARG A 395 2.94 15.80 29.10
C ARG A 395 3.35 14.53 29.85
N ALA A 396 4.62 14.43 30.23
CA ALA A 396 5.09 13.44 31.20
C ALA A 396 4.24 13.45 32.48
N PHE A 397 3.93 12.27 33.01
CA PHE A 397 3.09 12.12 34.18
C PHE A 397 3.71 12.84 35.41
N PRO A 398 3.05 13.87 35.97
CA PRO A 398 3.66 14.75 36.97
C PRO A 398 3.60 14.20 38.40
N GLY A 399 3.05 12.99 38.60
CA GLY A 399 2.73 12.42 39.90
C GLY A 399 1.27 12.64 40.32
N ASN A 400 0.82 11.86 41.31
CA ASN A 400 -0.59 11.79 41.70
C ASN A 400 -1.18 13.12 42.19
N GLU A 401 -0.41 13.91 42.95
CA GLU A 401 -0.89 15.17 43.53
C GLU A 401 -1.13 16.24 42.44
N ALA A 402 -0.13 16.46 41.58
CA ALA A 402 -0.22 17.40 40.47
C ALA A 402 -1.28 16.97 39.44
N TYR A 403 -1.41 15.65 39.21
CA TYR A 403 -2.48 15.08 38.38
C TYR A 403 -3.87 15.32 38.98
N GLY A 404 -4.06 15.08 40.27
CA GLY A 404 -5.33 15.34 40.97
C GLY A 404 -5.76 16.81 40.85
N LYS A 405 -4.82 17.73 41.12
CA LYS A 405 -5.06 19.17 40.97
C LYS A 405 -5.48 19.56 39.55
N MET A 406 -4.82 19.00 38.54
CA MET A 406 -5.15 19.23 37.14
C MET A 406 -6.59 18.79 36.81
N ILE A 407 -6.97 17.57 37.24
CA ILE A 407 -8.32 17.05 37.02
C ILE A 407 -9.37 17.95 37.68
N ASP A 408 -9.14 18.37 38.92
CA ASP A 408 -10.11 19.18 39.67
C ASP A 408 -10.32 20.57 39.03
N GLU A 409 -9.22 21.24 38.62
CA GLU A 409 -9.28 22.55 37.97
C GLU A 409 -10.01 22.49 36.62
N LEU A 410 -9.65 21.53 35.76
CA LEU A 410 -10.25 21.36 34.44
C LEU A 410 -11.72 20.94 34.53
N THR A 411 -12.05 20.01 35.42
CA THR A 411 -13.43 19.56 35.65
C THR A 411 -14.30 20.70 36.15
N SER A 412 -13.78 21.53 37.06
CA SER A 412 -14.51 22.66 37.64
C SER A 412 -14.82 23.74 36.61
N ALA A 413 -13.87 24.06 35.72
CA ALA A 413 -14.09 25.02 34.62
C ALA A 413 -15.08 24.47 33.59
N PHE A 414 -14.90 23.21 33.18
CA PHE A 414 -15.72 22.58 32.15
C PHE A 414 -17.18 22.40 32.58
N LYS A 415 -17.44 22.00 33.84
CA LYS A 415 -18.81 21.86 34.37
C LYS A 415 -19.58 23.18 34.42
N LYS A 416 -18.88 24.32 34.47
CA LYS A 416 -19.48 25.66 34.41
C LYS A 416 -19.70 26.16 32.98
N ALA A 417 -19.38 25.34 31.98
CA ALA A 417 -19.36 25.71 30.56
C ALA A 417 -18.44 26.91 30.24
N ASP A 418 -17.42 27.16 31.07
CA ASP A 418 -16.39 28.17 30.79
C ASP A 418 -15.25 27.53 29.98
N PHE A 419 -15.49 27.38 28.68
CA PHE A 419 -14.52 26.76 27.77
C PHE A 419 -13.24 27.59 27.61
N THR A 420 -13.32 28.91 27.80
CA THR A 420 -12.14 29.79 27.72
C THR A 420 -11.23 29.53 28.91
N GLU A 421 -11.77 29.43 30.13
CA GLU A 421 -10.98 29.08 31.30
C GLU A 421 -10.50 27.62 31.26
N THR A 422 -11.27 26.71 30.64
CA THR A 422 -10.84 25.33 30.41
C THR A 422 -9.58 25.29 29.55
N ILE A 423 -9.54 26.03 28.42
CA ILE A 423 -8.36 26.12 27.55
C ILE A 423 -7.17 26.76 28.30
N ARG A 424 -7.41 27.85 29.04
CA ARG A 424 -6.34 28.49 29.84
C ARG A 424 -5.78 27.55 30.91
N ALA A 425 -6.64 26.78 31.56
CA ALA A 425 -6.21 25.77 32.53
C ALA A 425 -5.40 24.66 31.85
N MET A 426 -5.80 24.21 30.66
CA MET A 426 -4.99 23.29 29.85
C MET A 426 -3.62 23.91 29.55
N ASP A 427 -3.57 25.16 29.09
CA ASP A 427 -2.30 25.81 28.77
C ASP A 427 -1.37 25.96 29.98
N ARG A 428 -1.93 26.17 31.19
CA ARG A 428 -1.14 26.22 32.44
C ARG A 428 -0.52 24.86 32.79
N HIS A 429 -1.23 23.76 32.55
CA HIS A 429 -0.76 22.41 32.90
C HIS A 429 0.13 21.80 31.83
N PHE A 430 -0.19 21.99 30.55
CA PHE A 430 0.45 21.31 29.42
C PHE A 430 1.40 22.22 28.61
N GLY A 431 1.50 23.51 28.92
CA GLY A 431 2.16 24.49 28.05
C GLY A 431 1.24 24.90 26.89
N LEU A 432 1.77 25.50 25.82
CA LEU A 432 0.93 25.82 24.64
C LEU A 432 0.27 24.53 24.12
N SER A 433 -1.05 24.41 24.23
CA SER A 433 -1.77 23.19 23.85
C SER A 433 -1.65 22.95 22.33
N THR A 434 -0.81 22.01 21.92
CA THR A 434 -0.33 21.88 20.54
C THR A 434 -1.05 20.84 19.68
N TYR A 435 -1.85 19.95 20.28
CA TYR A 435 -2.41 18.82 19.54
C TYR A 435 -3.80 19.14 18.99
N THR A 436 -4.00 18.86 17.70
CA THR A 436 -5.25 19.09 16.97
C THR A 436 -5.59 17.84 16.15
N LEU A 437 -6.69 17.87 15.40
CA LEU A 437 -7.00 16.80 14.43
C LEU A 437 -5.88 16.57 13.39
N LYS A 438 -5.01 17.57 13.13
CA LYS A 438 -3.84 17.42 12.24
C LYS A 438 -2.71 16.60 12.85
N SER A 439 -2.76 16.35 14.16
CA SER A 439 -1.76 15.56 14.89
C SER A 439 -2.06 14.06 14.88
N LEU A 440 -3.26 13.66 14.43
CA LEU A 440 -3.65 12.27 14.25
C LEU A 440 -2.87 11.61 13.12
N PHE A 441 -2.71 10.29 13.19
CA PHE A 441 -2.26 9.49 12.06
C PHE A 441 -3.26 9.59 10.92
N LYS A 442 -2.77 9.51 9.67
CA LYS A 442 -3.58 9.81 8.48
C LYS A 442 -4.86 8.98 8.37
N ASP A 443 -4.80 7.70 8.74
CA ASP A 443 -5.95 6.79 8.64
C ASP A 443 -7.06 7.18 9.62
N GLU A 444 -6.70 7.37 10.89
CA GLU A 444 -7.64 7.85 11.92
C GLU A 444 -8.10 9.28 11.67
N GLN A 445 -7.22 10.16 11.18
CA GLN A 445 -7.60 11.49 10.74
C GLN A 445 -8.71 11.42 9.69
N ARG A 446 -8.57 10.54 8.68
CA ARG A 446 -9.58 10.36 7.63
C ARG A 446 -10.88 9.79 8.18
N LYS A 447 -10.81 8.80 9.08
CA LYS A 447 -11.97 8.19 9.73
C LYS A 447 -12.77 9.21 10.55
N ILE A 448 -12.10 9.97 11.42
CA ILE A 448 -12.72 11.01 12.23
C ILE A 448 -13.30 12.13 11.36
N LEU A 449 -12.56 12.58 10.33
CA LEU A 449 -13.07 13.57 9.38
C LEU A 449 -14.30 13.06 8.63
N ASN A 450 -14.32 11.81 8.18
CA ASN A 450 -15.48 11.23 7.52
C ASN A 450 -16.69 11.19 8.47
N SER A 451 -16.50 10.82 9.73
CA SER A 451 -17.58 10.83 10.73
C SER A 451 -18.12 12.24 11.01
N ILE A 452 -17.24 13.25 11.09
CA ILE A 452 -17.66 14.65 11.24
C ILE A 452 -18.42 15.14 10.00
N LEU A 453 -17.98 14.73 8.80
CA LEU A 453 -18.61 15.11 7.54
C LEU A 453 -19.93 14.40 7.28
N GLU A 454 -20.12 13.18 7.77
CA GLU A 454 -21.30 12.35 7.50
C GLU A 454 -22.60 13.07 7.85
N SER A 455 -22.69 13.69 9.03
CA SER A 455 -23.88 14.47 9.40
C SER A 455 -24.11 15.68 8.51
N THR A 456 -23.04 16.40 8.16
CA THR A 456 -23.14 17.60 7.31
C THR A 456 -23.51 17.25 5.87
N LEU A 457 -22.97 16.13 5.37
CA LEU A 457 -23.32 15.60 4.06
C LEU A 457 -24.79 15.15 4.06
N SER A 458 -25.23 14.35 5.04
CA SER A 458 -26.63 13.91 5.15
C SER A 458 -27.62 15.08 5.12
N ASP A 459 -27.33 16.18 5.83
CA ASP A 459 -28.18 17.38 5.81
C ASP A 459 -28.22 18.02 4.40
N ALA A 460 -27.07 18.12 3.73
CA ALA A 460 -26.98 18.64 2.37
C ALA A 460 -27.71 17.73 1.35
N GLU A 461 -27.59 16.41 1.51
CA GLU A 461 -28.27 15.41 0.69
C GLU A 461 -29.79 15.57 0.76
N GLN A 462 -30.33 15.73 1.96
CA GLN A 462 -31.76 15.92 2.16
C GLN A 462 -32.27 17.19 1.47
N VAL A 463 -31.53 18.29 1.55
CA VAL A 463 -31.89 19.55 0.88
C VAL A 463 -31.87 19.40 -0.64
N LEU A 464 -30.84 18.76 -1.20
CA LEU A 464 -30.76 18.53 -2.65
C LEU A 464 -31.88 17.62 -3.15
N ARG A 465 -32.21 16.56 -2.41
CA ARG A 465 -33.33 15.67 -2.73
C ARG A 465 -34.66 16.40 -2.72
N GLN A 466 -34.89 17.26 -1.72
CA GLN A 466 -36.10 18.06 -1.64
C GLN A 466 -36.24 19.01 -2.84
N ILE A 467 -35.14 19.62 -3.29
CA ILE A 467 -35.14 20.48 -4.50
C ILE A 467 -35.50 19.65 -5.73
N TYR A 468 -34.91 18.46 -5.88
CA TYR A 468 -35.20 17.57 -7.00
C TYR A 468 -36.68 17.14 -7.01
N GLU A 469 -37.18 16.57 -5.91
CA GLU A 469 -38.53 16.05 -5.78
C GLU A 469 -39.59 17.13 -6.02
N ASN A 470 -39.41 18.33 -5.45
CA ASN A 470 -40.35 19.44 -5.60
C ASN A 470 -40.41 19.98 -7.03
N ASN A 471 -39.34 19.85 -7.81
CA ASN A 471 -39.23 20.45 -9.14
C ASN A 471 -39.21 19.42 -10.27
N GLY A 472 -39.32 18.11 -9.98
CA GLY A 472 -39.30 17.03 -10.97
C GLY A 472 -40.25 17.23 -12.17
N PRO A 473 -41.53 17.59 -11.95
CA PRO A 473 -42.45 17.88 -13.05
C PRO A 473 -42.00 19.05 -13.94
N LEU A 474 -41.45 20.11 -13.34
CA LEU A 474 -40.91 21.25 -14.08
C LEU A 474 -39.66 20.85 -14.86
N MET A 475 -38.76 20.06 -14.27
CA MET A 475 -37.56 19.57 -14.94
C MET A 475 -37.89 18.73 -16.17
N ARG A 476 -38.87 17.81 -16.07
CA ARG A 476 -39.38 17.02 -17.20
C ARG A 476 -39.96 17.92 -18.29
N PHE A 477 -40.80 18.88 -17.91
CA PHE A 477 -41.34 19.86 -18.86
C PHE A 477 -40.26 20.66 -19.60
N LEU A 478 -39.21 21.09 -18.90
CA LEU A 478 -38.08 21.80 -19.52
C LEU A 478 -37.28 20.89 -20.47
N ALA A 479 -37.06 19.63 -20.09
CA ALA A 479 -36.38 18.64 -20.92
C ALA A 479 -37.15 18.35 -22.22
N ASP A 480 -38.48 18.20 -22.13
CA ASP A 480 -39.38 17.99 -23.27
C ASP A 480 -39.33 19.17 -24.26
N LEU A 481 -39.27 20.40 -23.74
CA LEU A 481 -39.13 21.62 -24.55
C LEU A 481 -37.69 21.87 -25.05
N MET A 482 -36.74 20.98 -24.74
CA MET A 482 -35.31 21.14 -25.02
C MET A 482 -34.72 22.47 -24.48
N VAL A 483 -35.29 22.98 -23.39
CA VAL A 483 -34.78 24.18 -22.71
C VAL A 483 -33.65 23.75 -21.77
N PRO A 484 -32.47 24.41 -21.80
CA PRO A 484 -31.38 24.10 -20.88
C PRO A 484 -31.82 24.21 -19.42
N MET A 485 -31.58 23.15 -18.64
CA MET A 485 -31.94 23.13 -17.23
C MET A 485 -31.13 24.18 -16.44
N PRO A 486 -31.77 24.98 -15.57
CA PRO A 486 -31.04 25.90 -14.69
C PRO A 486 -30.00 25.15 -13.83
N LYS A 487 -28.80 25.72 -13.69
CA LYS A 487 -27.66 25.06 -13.01
C LYS A 487 -27.99 24.49 -11.63
N ALA A 488 -28.81 25.20 -10.84
CA ALA A 488 -29.19 24.76 -9.50
C ALA A 488 -30.08 23.49 -9.53
N LEU A 489 -31.02 23.43 -10.47
CA LEU A 489 -31.89 22.26 -10.65
C LEU A 489 -31.12 21.08 -11.24
N LEU A 490 -30.21 21.36 -12.18
CA LEU A 490 -29.32 20.35 -12.77
C LEU A 490 -28.43 19.70 -11.71
N ALA A 491 -27.77 20.49 -10.86
CA ALA A 491 -26.93 19.97 -9.79
C ALA A 491 -27.72 19.14 -8.77
N ALA A 492 -28.94 19.56 -8.42
CA ALA A 492 -29.82 18.79 -7.53
C ALA A 492 -30.25 17.46 -8.16
N ALA A 493 -30.67 17.46 -9.44
CA ALA A 493 -31.05 16.26 -10.16
C ALA A 493 -29.88 15.28 -10.33
N GLU A 494 -28.71 15.78 -10.72
CA GLU A 494 -27.48 15.00 -10.86
C GLU A 494 -27.11 14.33 -9.54
N PHE A 495 -27.10 15.08 -8.45
CA PHE A 495 -26.78 14.54 -7.15
C PHE A 495 -27.81 13.48 -6.70
N SER A 496 -29.10 13.82 -6.71
CA SER A 496 -30.17 12.96 -6.18
C SER A 496 -30.38 11.68 -6.96
N LEU A 497 -30.27 11.71 -8.29
CA LEU A 497 -30.42 10.51 -9.13
C LEU A 497 -29.22 9.58 -8.96
N ASN A 498 -27.99 10.10 -8.95
CA ASN A 498 -26.80 9.29 -8.72
C ASN A 498 -26.79 8.66 -7.32
N LEU A 499 -27.19 9.42 -6.29
CA LEU A 499 -27.32 8.89 -4.93
C LEU A 499 -28.39 7.79 -4.86
N SER A 500 -29.58 8.03 -5.40
CA SER A 500 -30.69 7.05 -5.36
C SER A 500 -30.38 5.79 -6.16
N LEU A 501 -29.66 5.91 -7.29
CA LEU A 501 -29.14 4.76 -8.03
C LEU A 501 -28.11 4.00 -7.21
N ARG A 502 -27.15 4.69 -6.59
CA ARG A 502 -26.13 4.05 -5.76
C ARG A 502 -26.75 3.28 -4.60
N GLU A 503 -27.73 3.85 -3.90
CA GLU A 503 -28.51 3.18 -2.85
C GLU A 503 -29.21 1.92 -3.37
N ALA A 504 -29.92 2.03 -4.50
CA ALA A 504 -30.63 0.89 -5.10
C ALA A 504 -29.69 -0.24 -5.55
N LEU A 505 -28.48 0.10 -6.01
CA LEU A 505 -27.46 -0.85 -6.46
C LEU A 505 -26.68 -1.48 -5.28
N GLN A 506 -26.71 -0.86 -4.09
CA GLN A 506 -26.07 -1.37 -2.87
C GLN A 506 -27.02 -2.15 -1.95
N ALA A 507 -28.34 -2.03 -2.17
CA ALA A 507 -29.37 -2.75 -1.42
C ALA A 507 -29.13 -4.28 -1.46
N ASP A 508 -29.58 -5.00 -0.43
CA ASP A 508 -29.43 -6.46 -0.34
C ASP A 508 -30.06 -7.18 -1.54
N GLU A 509 -31.25 -6.73 -1.94
CA GLU A 509 -31.94 -7.20 -3.13
C GLU A 509 -31.95 -6.11 -4.20
N LEU A 510 -31.57 -6.48 -5.43
CA LEU A 510 -31.55 -5.55 -6.56
C LEU A 510 -32.95 -5.43 -7.18
N ASP A 511 -33.64 -4.34 -6.86
CA ASP A 511 -34.89 -3.97 -7.50
C ASP A 511 -34.65 -3.48 -8.94
N LYS A 512 -34.73 -4.43 -9.88
CA LYS A 512 -34.56 -4.20 -11.32
C LYS A 512 -35.47 -3.09 -11.85
N GLU A 513 -36.73 -3.05 -11.41
CA GLU A 513 -37.71 -2.08 -11.93
C GLU A 513 -37.33 -0.67 -11.49
N ARG A 514 -37.01 -0.50 -10.20
CA ARG A 514 -36.55 0.78 -9.65
C ARG A 514 -35.25 1.26 -10.28
N ILE A 515 -34.28 0.36 -10.46
CA ILE A 515 -32.98 0.72 -11.06
C ILE A 515 -33.16 1.18 -12.50
N LEU A 516 -33.90 0.43 -13.32
CA LEU A 516 -34.15 0.81 -14.72
C LEU A 516 -34.99 2.07 -14.85
N MET A 517 -35.93 2.31 -13.92
CA MET A 517 -36.69 3.56 -13.85
C MET A 517 -35.79 4.77 -13.58
N LEU A 518 -34.89 4.68 -12.60
CA LEU A 518 -33.93 5.76 -12.29
C LEU A 518 -32.94 6.00 -13.43
N VAL A 519 -32.46 4.94 -14.10
CA VAL A 519 -31.61 5.07 -15.31
C VAL A 519 -32.38 5.73 -16.45
N GLY A 520 -33.65 5.38 -16.62
CA GLY A 520 -34.56 6.00 -17.59
C GLY A 520 -34.76 7.49 -17.31
N GLU A 521 -35.04 7.86 -16.06
CA GLU A 521 -35.24 9.25 -15.66
C GLU A 521 -33.96 10.09 -15.86
N ALA A 522 -32.79 9.55 -15.50
CA ALA A 522 -31.52 10.21 -15.78
C ALA A 522 -31.30 10.44 -17.28
N ARG A 523 -31.70 9.49 -18.13
CA ARG A 523 -31.61 9.62 -19.60
C ARG A 523 -32.58 10.68 -20.13
N GLU A 524 -33.83 10.67 -19.67
CA GLU A 524 -34.86 11.65 -20.08
C GLU A 524 -34.43 13.08 -19.73
N LEU A 525 -33.91 13.27 -18.51
CA LEU A 525 -33.44 14.57 -18.01
C LEU A 525 -32.03 14.93 -18.49
N ARG A 526 -31.36 14.03 -19.25
CA ARG A 526 -29.97 14.19 -19.75
C ARG A 526 -28.95 14.46 -18.64
N ILE A 527 -29.14 13.79 -17.52
CA ILE A 527 -28.30 13.87 -16.33
C ILE A 527 -27.09 12.96 -16.50
N PRO A 528 -25.86 13.45 -16.29
CA PRO A 528 -24.67 12.61 -16.31
C PRO A 528 -24.69 11.63 -15.13
N LEU A 529 -24.40 10.36 -15.40
CA LEU A 529 -24.26 9.33 -14.37
C LEU A 529 -22.80 9.22 -13.92
N ASP A 530 -22.59 9.01 -12.61
CA ASP A 530 -21.33 8.61 -12.00
C ASP A 530 -21.06 7.13 -12.33
N THR A 531 -20.73 6.87 -13.59
CA THR A 531 -20.56 5.50 -14.11
C THR A 531 -19.52 4.70 -13.32
N ALA A 532 -18.46 5.36 -12.82
CA ALA A 532 -17.42 4.72 -12.02
C ALA A 532 -17.94 4.32 -10.63
N GLY A 533 -18.57 5.25 -9.90
CA GLY A 533 -19.10 4.97 -8.56
C GLY A 533 -20.28 3.99 -8.58
N LEU A 534 -21.15 4.07 -9.59
CA LEU A 534 -22.27 3.15 -9.77
C LEU A 534 -21.79 1.75 -10.19
N GLY A 535 -20.79 1.67 -11.09
CA GLY A 535 -20.17 0.40 -11.46
C GLY A 535 -19.54 -0.31 -10.26
N PHE A 536 -18.85 0.44 -9.40
CA PHE A 536 -18.27 -0.08 -8.15
C PHE A 536 -19.35 -0.54 -7.15
N ALA A 537 -20.46 0.20 -7.03
CA ALA A 537 -21.57 -0.16 -6.15
C ALA A 537 -22.18 -1.53 -6.51
N VAL A 538 -22.46 -1.76 -7.80
CA VAL A 538 -22.99 -3.04 -8.28
C VAL A 538 -21.96 -4.15 -8.14
N GLN A 539 -20.68 -3.88 -8.45
CA GLN A 539 -19.60 -4.85 -8.26
C GLN A 539 -19.56 -5.35 -6.82
N LYS A 540 -19.62 -4.45 -5.83
CA LYS A 540 -19.61 -4.82 -4.41
C LYS A 540 -20.80 -5.71 -4.04
N ASN A 541 -21.99 -5.40 -4.56
CA ASN A 541 -23.19 -6.21 -4.34
C ASN A 541 -23.03 -7.62 -4.94
N LEU A 542 -22.60 -7.72 -6.20
CA LEU A 542 -22.37 -9.00 -6.88
C LEU A 542 -21.29 -9.85 -6.20
N THR A 543 -20.22 -9.22 -5.71
CA THR A 543 -19.18 -9.89 -4.92
C THR A 543 -19.77 -10.54 -3.68
N ARG A 544 -20.60 -9.83 -2.92
CA ARG A 544 -21.28 -10.36 -1.74
C ARG A 544 -22.21 -11.53 -2.09
N MET A 545 -23.00 -11.41 -3.16
CA MET A 545 -23.87 -12.50 -3.63
C MET A 545 -23.05 -13.74 -4.01
N MET A 546 -21.91 -13.56 -4.69
CA MET A 546 -21.00 -14.64 -5.05
C MET A 546 -20.38 -15.30 -3.82
N GLU A 547 -20.00 -14.53 -2.80
CA GLU A 547 -19.47 -15.06 -1.53
C GLU A 547 -20.51 -15.91 -0.78
N GLN A 548 -21.77 -15.45 -0.76
CA GLN A 548 -22.88 -16.22 -0.20
C GLN A 548 -23.09 -17.52 -0.98
N LEU A 549 -23.05 -17.47 -2.32
CA LEU A 549 -23.17 -18.64 -3.18
C LEU A 549 -21.97 -19.58 -3.02
N TRP A 550 -20.79 -19.07 -2.70
CA TRP A 550 -19.63 -19.91 -2.42
C TRP A 550 -19.74 -20.62 -1.07
N ALA A 551 -20.40 -19.99 -0.09
CA ALA A 551 -20.67 -20.59 1.21
C ALA A 551 -21.76 -21.67 1.15
N ASP A 552 -22.77 -21.47 0.30
CA ASP A 552 -23.82 -22.46 0.02
C ASP A 552 -24.02 -22.66 -1.51
N PRO A 553 -23.16 -23.48 -2.16
CA PRO A 553 -23.18 -23.64 -3.61
C PRO A 553 -24.42 -24.31 -4.17
N GLU A 554 -25.22 -25.01 -3.33
CA GLU A 554 -26.42 -25.72 -3.76
C GLU A 554 -27.68 -24.82 -3.71
N ASP A 555 -27.56 -23.56 -3.27
CA ASP A 555 -28.67 -22.60 -3.20
C ASP A 555 -29.15 -22.15 -4.60
N VAL A 556 -30.26 -22.76 -5.02
CA VAL A 556 -30.92 -22.50 -6.32
C VAL A 556 -31.53 -21.10 -6.37
N GLU A 557 -32.00 -20.55 -5.25
CA GLU A 557 -32.62 -19.23 -5.20
C GLU A 557 -31.55 -18.16 -5.40
N LEU A 558 -30.43 -18.27 -4.69
CA LEU A 558 -29.32 -17.34 -4.83
C LEU A 558 -28.67 -17.38 -6.23
N LEU A 559 -28.56 -18.57 -6.83
CA LEU A 559 -28.16 -18.70 -8.25
C LEU A 559 -29.08 -17.92 -9.18
N SER A 560 -30.39 -18.06 -8.99
CA SER A 560 -31.40 -17.37 -9.80
C SER A 560 -31.36 -15.85 -9.59
N GLN A 561 -31.18 -15.39 -8.35
CA GLN A 561 -30.97 -13.97 -8.03
C GLN A 561 -29.72 -13.43 -8.71
N MET A 562 -28.62 -14.17 -8.67
CA MET A 562 -27.35 -13.79 -9.28
C MET A 562 -27.45 -13.75 -10.81
N GLU A 563 -28.13 -14.72 -11.42
CA GLU A 563 -28.43 -14.75 -12.85
C GLU A 563 -29.23 -13.50 -13.30
N ASN A 564 -30.18 -13.07 -12.48
CA ASN A 564 -30.97 -11.85 -12.70
C ASN A 564 -30.14 -10.58 -12.51
N ALA A 565 -29.27 -10.55 -11.51
CA ALA A 565 -28.37 -9.42 -11.25
C ALA A 565 -27.38 -9.20 -12.42
N ILE A 566 -26.78 -10.27 -12.95
CA ILE A 566 -25.90 -10.19 -14.13
C ILE A 566 -26.70 -9.76 -15.38
N GLN A 567 -27.95 -10.21 -15.51
CA GLN A 567 -28.82 -9.75 -16.61
C GLN A 567 -29.15 -8.25 -16.51
N LEU A 568 -29.32 -7.72 -15.30
CA LEU A 568 -29.48 -6.29 -15.07
C LEU A 568 -28.21 -5.53 -15.45
N VAL A 569 -27.02 -6.00 -15.06
CA VAL A 569 -25.74 -5.38 -15.42
C VAL A 569 -25.61 -5.16 -16.93
N LYS A 570 -26.01 -6.13 -17.76
CA LYS A 570 -25.97 -6.00 -19.23
C LYS A 570 -26.86 -4.88 -19.78
N GLN A 571 -27.82 -4.37 -19.01
CA GLN A 571 -28.74 -3.28 -19.40
C GLN A 571 -28.29 -1.92 -18.88
N LEU A 572 -27.28 -1.86 -18.00
CA LEU A 572 -26.78 -0.62 -17.45
C LEU A 572 -25.94 0.13 -18.49
N PRO A 573 -26.00 1.47 -18.54
CA PRO A 573 -25.27 2.28 -19.51
C PRO A 573 -23.78 2.48 -19.16
N PHE A 574 -23.21 1.60 -18.32
CA PHE A 574 -21.85 1.69 -17.83
C PHE A 574 -21.25 0.31 -17.57
N GLU A 575 -19.93 0.23 -17.58
CA GLU A 575 -19.20 -1.02 -17.35
C GLU A 575 -19.18 -1.41 -15.87
N VAL A 576 -19.28 -2.71 -15.61
CA VAL A 576 -19.14 -3.31 -14.28
C VAL A 576 -18.03 -4.36 -14.35
N ASN A 577 -17.10 -4.32 -13.39
CA ASN A 577 -16.03 -5.31 -13.32
C ASN A 577 -16.54 -6.63 -12.72
N LEU A 578 -16.62 -7.67 -13.55
CA LEU A 578 -17.13 -9.00 -13.17
C LEU A 578 -16.04 -10.00 -12.79
N TRP A 579 -14.76 -9.60 -12.76
CA TRP A 579 -13.62 -10.52 -12.62
C TRP A 579 -13.73 -11.46 -11.41
N TYR A 580 -14.08 -10.94 -10.23
CA TYR A 580 -14.20 -11.75 -9.01
C TYR A 580 -15.30 -12.81 -9.16
N VAL A 581 -16.44 -12.40 -9.72
CA VAL A 581 -17.59 -13.28 -9.95
C VAL A 581 -17.25 -14.36 -10.98
N GLN A 582 -16.59 -13.98 -12.09
CA GLN A 582 -16.19 -14.91 -13.15
C GLN A 582 -15.23 -15.98 -12.64
N ASN A 583 -14.22 -15.60 -11.84
CA ASN A 583 -13.26 -16.56 -11.29
C ASN A 583 -13.89 -17.50 -10.26
N ASN A 584 -14.71 -16.98 -9.35
CA ASN A 584 -15.38 -17.81 -8.36
C ASN A 584 -16.41 -18.75 -9.01
N TYR A 585 -17.13 -18.30 -10.04
CA TYR A 585 -17.97 -19.17 -10.86
C TYR A 585 -17.15 -20.28 -11.53
N TYR A 586 -15.99 -19.95 -12.11
CA TYR A 586 -15.11 -20.95 -12.73
C TYR A 586 -14.61 -21.99 -11.71
N GLU A 587 -14.29 -21.60 -10.48
CA GLU A 587 -13.97 -22.56 -9.41
C GLU A 587 -15.17 -23.48 -9.09
N LEU A 588 -16.39 -22.95 -9.06
CA LEU A 588 -17.60 -23.78 -8.88
C LEU A 588 -17.81 -24.75 -10.06
N VAL A 589 -17.47 -24.34 -11.29
CA VAL A 589 -17.48 -25.23 -12.47
C VAL A 589 -16.52 -26.41 -12.28
N GLN A 590 -15.37 -26.21 -11.64
CA GLN A 590 -14.40 -27.29 -11.41
C GLN A 590 -14.78 -28.19 -10.24
N ARG A 591 -15.35 -27.62 -9.16
CA ARG A 591 -15.56 -28.33 -7.89
C ARG A 591 -16.96 -28.91 -7.71
N VAL A 592 -17.99 -28.11 -8.03
CA VAL A 592 -19.39 -28.41 -7.65
C VAL A 592 -20.19 -28.93 -8.84
N TYR A 593 -19.98 -28.33 -10.02
CA TYR A 593 -20.71 -28.70 -11.23
C TYR A 593 -20.58 -30.20 -11.62
N PRO A 594 -19.41 -30.86 -11.54
CA PRO A 594 -19.30 -32.28 -11.89
C PRO A 594 -20.13 -33.18 -10.98
N GLU A 595 -20.14 -32.91 -9.67
CA GLU A 595 -20.92 -33.68 -8.70
C GLU A 595 -22.42 -33.48 -8.89
N GLN A 596 -22.86 -32.23 -9.09
CA GLN A 596 -24.26 -31.90 -9.36
C GLN A 596 -24.75 -32.52 -10.67
N LYS A 597 -23.90 -32.56 -11.71
CA LYS A 597 -24.22 -33.21 -12.97
C LYS A 597 -24.49 -34.71 -12.80
N ILE A 598 -23.64 -35.41 -12.02
CA ILE A 598 -23.82 -36.84 -11.73
C ILE A 598 -25.13 -37.08 -10.95
N LYS A 599 -25.41 -36.27 -9.92
CA LYS A 599 -26.66 -36.36 -9.13
C LYS A 599 -27.90 -36.11 -10.00
N ALA A 600 -27.85 -35.12 -10.89
CA ALA A 600 -28.94 -34.82 -11.81
C ALA A 600 -29.18 -35.96 -12.82
N GLU A 601 -28.12 -36.56 -13.37
CA GLU A 601 -28.20 -37.72 -14.26
C GLU A 601 -28.75 -38.98 -13.54
N ALA A 602 -28.54 -39.08 -12.22
CA ALA A 602 -29.13 -40.11 -11.36
C ALA A 602 -30.61 -39.87 -10.99
N GLY A 603 -31.20 -38.75 -11.41
CA GLY A 603 -32.61 -38.43 -11.20
C GLY A 603 -32.94 -37.67 -9.91
N GLU A 604 -31.94 -37.08 -9.23
CA GLU A 604 -32.18 -36.24 -8.06
C GLU A 604 -32.78 -34.88 -8.47
N GLU A 605 -34.04 -34.62 -8.10
CA GLU A 605 -34.74 -33.39 -8.48
C GLU A 605 -34.05 -32.09 -8.04
N PRO A 606 -33.46 -31.97 -6.83
CA PRO A 606 -32.74 -30.75 -6.44
C PRO A 606 -31.54 -30.43 -7.33
N ALA A 607 -30.77 -31.45 -7.71
CA ALA A 607 -29.62 -31.31 -8.61
C ALA A 607 -30.07 -30.93 -10.03
N ALA A 608 -31.16 -31.54 -10.53
CA ALA A 608 -31.74 -31.20 -11.83
C ALA A 608 -32.25 -29.73 -11.87
N ALA A 609 -32.84 -29.25 -10.77
CA ALA A 609 -33.29 -27.86 -10.63
C ALA A 609 -32.13 -26.85 -10.56
N TRP A 610 -30.96 -27.28 -10.06
CA TRP A 610 -29.76 -26.45 -9.92
C TRP A 610 -28.99 -26.23 -11.22
N ILE A 611 -28.88 -27.26 -12.08
CA ILE A 611 -28.05 -27.22 -13.30
C ILE A 611 -28.45 -26.11 -14.26
N LYS A 612 -29.75 -25.86 -14.44
CA LYS A 612 -30.23 -24.89 -15.43
C LYS A 612 -29.88 -23.43 -15.05
N PRO A 613 -30.20 -22.92 -13.84
CA PRO A 613 -29.73 -21.61 -13.38
C PRO A 613 -28.20 -21.47 -13.41
N PHE A 614 -27.48 -22.53 -13.01
CA PHE A 614 -26.01 -22.50 -12.98
C PHE A 614 -25.39 -22.32 -14.37
N LEU A 615 -25.87 -23.06 -15.39
CA LEU A 615 -25.40 -22.91 -16.76
C LEU A 615 -25.81 -21.57 -17.39
N ALA A 616 -27.03 -21.09 -17.10
CA ALA A 616 -27.50 -19.79 -17.56
C ALA A 616 -26.64 -18.63 -16.99
N LEU A 617 -26.23 -18.75 -15.72
CA LEU A 617 -25.29 -17.80 -15.11
C LEU A 617 -23.93 -17.80 -15.84
N GLY A 618 -23.38 -18.96 -16.16
CA GLY A 618 -22.12 -19.08 -16.90
C GLY A 618 -22.16 -18.47 -18.30
N GLU A 619 -23.24 -18.73 -19.04
CA GLU A 619 -23.48 -18.09 -20.35
C GLU A 619 -23.53 -16.57 -20.22
N LYS A 620 -24.19 -16.04 -19.19
CA LYS A 620 -24.26 -14.60 -18.98
C LYS A 620 -22.93 -13.99 -18.53
N LEU A 621 -22.07 -14.75 -17.85
CA LEU A 621 -20.73 -14.35 -17.43
C LEU A 621 -19.67 -14.50 -18.53
N ASP A 622 -20.04 -15.03 -19.70
CA ASP A 622 -19.11 -15.41 -20.76
C ASP A 622 -18.04 -16.44 -20.31
N VAL A 623 -18.37 -17.27 -19.31
CA VAL A 623 -17.52 -18.35 -18.80
C VAL A 623 -18.15 -19.68 -19.17
N LYS A 624 -17.46 -20.46 -20.02
CA LYS A 624 -17.94 -21.79 -20.42
C LYS A 624 -17.70 -22.81 -19.31
N ALA A 625 -18.77 -23.45 -18.86
CA ALA A 625 -18.68 -24.73 -18.16
C ALA A 625 -18.23 -25.78 -19.19
N GLY A 626 -16.93 -26.06 -19.26
CA GLY A 626 -16.39 -27.05 -20.19
C GLY A 626 -16.92 -28.45 -19.88
N GLU A 627 -17.13 -29.26 -20.92
CA GLU A 627 -17.17 -30.71 -20.78
C GLU A 627 -15.82 -31.13 -20.19
N THR A 628 -15.80 -31.53 -18.92
CA THR A 628 -14.62 -32.09 -18.27
C THR A 628 -14.04 -33.19 -19.14
N ALA A 629 -12.81 -33.00 -19.61
CA ALA A 629 -11.98 -34.08 -20.12
C ALA A 629 -12.00 -35.19 -19.07
N SER A 630 -12.51 -36.35 -19.46
CA SER A 630 -12.52 -37.54 -18.62
C SER A 630 -11.08 -37.81 -18.18
N ARG A 631 -10.88 -37.86 -16.85
CA ARG A 631 -9.61 -38.21 -16.21
C ARG A 631 -9.03 -39.52 -16.74
#